data_AF-A0A533RTR3-F1
#
_entry.id   AF-A0A533RTR3-F1
#
_cell.length_a   1.000
_cell.length_b   1.000
_cell.length_c   1.000
_cell.angle_alpha   90.00
_cell.angle_beta   90.00
_cell.angle_gamma   90.00
#
_symmetry.space_group_name_H-M   'P 1'
#
loop_
_entity.id
_entity.type
_entity.pdbx_description
1 polymer ?
#
loop_
_entity_poly.entity_id
_entity_poly.type
_entity_poly.pdbx_seq_one_letter_code
_entity_poly.pdbx_strand_id
1 'polypeptide(L)' 'ADSMVRAQAIRFGISEGEVVRCEQVVPAGPVVLKKNNQEIALGRGLASKIRVELVS' A
#
# COMPACT_ATOMS: atom_id res chain seq x y z
N ALA A 1 -5.85 -14.29 9.69
CA ALA A 1 -5.55 -13.82 8.32
C ALA A 1 -5.26 -12.32 8.30
N ASP A 2 -6.13 -11.50 8.90
CA ASP A 2 -6.00 -10.04 8.99
C ASP A 2 -4.71 -9.57 9.71
N SER A 3 -4.39 -10.16 10.86
CA SER A 3 -3.20 -9.81 11.64
C SER A 3 -1.87 -9.92 10.87
N MET A 4 -1.75 -10.89 9.97
CA MET A 4 -0.55 -11.07 9.15
C MET A 4 -0.44 -10.01 8.05
N VAL A 5 -1.57 -9.64 7.44
CA VAL A 5 -1.65 -8.55 6.44
C VAL A 5 -1.26 -7.23 7.09
N ARG A 6 -1.81 -6.94 8.27
CA ARG A 6 -1.46 -5.74 9.05
C ARG A 6 0.03 -5.70 9.40
N ALA A 7 0.58 -6.81 9.91
CA ALA A 7 2.00 -6.90 10.25
C ALA A 7 2.94 -6.77 9.03
N GLN A 8 2.49 -7.17 7.83
CA GLN A 8 3.23 -6.94 6.59
C GLN A 8 3.19 -5.47 6.18
N ALA A 9 2.00 -4.84 6.18
CA ALA A 9 1.84 -3.43 5.83
C ALA A 9 2.67 -2.50 6.74
N ILE A 10 2.67 -2.75 8.06
CA ILE A 10 3.44 -1.96 9.03
C ILE A 10 4.94 -2.00 8.74
N ARG A 11 5.48 -3.15 8.27
CA ARG A 11 6.91 -3.27 7.89
C ARG A 11 7.29 -2.40 6.68
N PHE A 12 6.31 -2.04 5.86
CA PHE A 12 6.48 -1.10 4.76
C PHE A 12 6.15 0.36 5.16
N GLY A 13 5.94 0.63 6.45
CA GLY A 13 5.59 1.98 6.94
C GLY A 13 4.16 2.41 6.61
N ILE A 14 3.26 1.45 6.38
CA ILE A 14 1.84 1.68 6.06
C ILE A 14 0.99 1.18 7.23
N SER A 15 0.23 2.10 7.80
CA SER A 15 -0.76 1.87 8.85
C SER A 15 -2.12 2.43 8.44
N GLU A 16 -3.16 2.04 9.18
CA GLU A 16 -4.50 2.62 9.01
C GLU A 16 -4.47 4.13 9.24
N GLY A 17 -5.23 4.88 8.43
CA GLY A 17 -5.29 6.35 8.48
C GLY A 17 -4.16 7.08 7.73
N GLU A 18 -3.22 6.36 7.13
CA GLU A 18 -2.13 6.96 6.37
C GLU A 18 -2.59 7.45 4.99
N VAL A 19 -2.17 8.67 4.63
CA VAL A 19 -2.36 9.22 3.29
C VAL A 19 -1.12 8.95 2.44
N VAL A 20 -1.35 8.36 1.28
CA VAL A 20 -0.30 8.00 0.31
C VAL A 20 -0.75 8.38 -1.10
N ARG A 21 0.21 8.62 -1.99
CA ARG A 21 -0.07 8.80 -3.41
C ARG A 21 0.08 7.47 -4.13
N CYS A 22 -0.87 7.09 -4.98
CA CYS A 22 -0.64 6.02 -5.95
C CYS A 22 0.17 6.60 -7.11
N GLU A 23 1.42 6.20 -7.23
CA GLU A 23 2.33 6.69 -8.28
C GLU A 23 2.14 5.88 -9.57
N GLN A 24 2.02 4.55 -9.43
CA GLN A 24 1.85 3.66 -10.57
C GLN A 24 1.16 2.35 -10.20
N VAL A 25 0.39 1.79 -11.14
CA VAL A 25 -0.06 0.40 -11.08
C VAL A 25 0.62 -0.37 -12.21
N VAL A 26 1.53 -1.28 -11.87
CA VAL A 26 2.28 -2.05 -12.87
C VAL A 26 1.39 -3.20 -13.40
N PRO A 27 1.19 -3.33 -14.73
CA PRO A 27 0.46 -4.45 -15.31
C PRO A 27 1.08 -5.78 -14.90
N ALA A 28 0.26 -6.75 -14.48
CA ALA A 28 0.72 -8.02 -13.89
C ALA A 28 1.64 -7.91 -12.62
N GLY A 29 2.14 -6.72 -12.27
CA GLY A 29 3.04 -6.46 -11.15
C GLY A 29 2.44 -5.72 -9.93
N PRO A 30 3.27 -5.04 -9.14
CA PRO A 30 2.87 -4.38 -7.89
C PRO A 30 2.13 -3.06 -8.12
N VAL A 31 1.52 -2.57 -7.04
CA VAL A 31 1.06 -1.17 -6.92
C VAL A 31 2.18 -0.37 -6.26
N VAL A 32 2.65 0.69 -6.91
CA VAL A 32 3.67 1.59 -6.39
C VAL A 32 3.00 2.77 -5.71
N LEU A 33 3.29 2.92 -4.43
CA LEU A 33 2.86 4.03 -3.60
C LEU A 33 4.03 4.97 -3.33
N LYS A 34 3.76 6.26 -3.24
CA LYS A 34 4.71 7.28 -2.82
C LYS A 34 4.25 7.92 -1.53
N LYS A 35 5.14 7.94 -0.54
CA LYS A 35 4.97 8.60 0.75
C LYS A 35 6.24 9.37 1.07
N ASN A 36 6.12 10.67 1.31
CA ASN A 36 7.28 11.55 1.47
C ASN A 36 8.27 11.37 0.29
N ASN A 37 9.54 11.11 0.59
CA ASN A 37 10.61 10.87 -0.39
C ASN A 37 10.87 9.37 -0.65
N GLN A 38 9.95 8.48 -0.26
CA GLN A 38 10.10 7.03 -0.43
C GLN A 38 9.01 6.45 -1.32
N GLU A 39 9.43 5.48 -2.15
CA GLU A 39 8.55 4.66 -2.96
C GLU A 39 8.44 3.26 -2.37
N ILE A 40 7.22 2.73 -2.38
CA ILE A 40 6.88 1.43 -1.80
C ILE A 40 6.14 0.63 -2.86
N ALA A 41 6.72 -0.48 -3.29
CA ALA A 41 6.09 -1.42 -4.21
C ALA A 41 5.33 -2.51 -3.43
N LEU A 42 4.00 -2.45 -3.43
CA LEU A 42 3.14 -3.45 -2.82
C LEU A 42 2.78 -4.53 -3.82
N GLY A 43 3.12 -5.79 -3.51
CA GLY A 43 2.65 -6.93 -4.31
C GLY A 43 1.12 -6.94 -4.43
N ARG A 44 0.60 -7.30 -5.60
CA ARG A 44 -0.85 -7.21 -5.91
C ARG A 44 -1.74 -7.91 -4.88
N GLY A 45 -1.33 -9.07 -4.36
CA GLY A 45 -2.09 -9.81 -3.36
C GLY A 45 -2.15 -9.17 -1.97
N LEU A 46 -1.19 -8.30 -1.63
CA LEU A 46 -1.25 -7.48 -0.42
C LEU A 46 -2.09 -6.23 -0.68
N ALA A 47 -1.84 -5.53 -1.80
CA ALA A 47 -2.58 -4.34 -2.19
C ALA A 47 -4.10 -4.58 -2.28
N SER A 48 -4.52 -5.72 -2.82
CA SER A 48 -5.96 -6.06 -2.96
C SER A 48 -6.68 -6.30 -1.63
N LYS A 49 -5.97 -6.35 -0.50
CA LYS A 49 -6.54 -6.56 0.84
C LYS A 49 -6.60 -5.28 1.66
N ILE A 50 -6.02 -4.18 1.17
CA ILE A 50 -6.01 -2.89 1.86
C ILE A 50 -7.22 -2.10 1.39
N ARG A 51 -8.05 -1.66 2.33
CA ARG A 51 -9.14 -0.74 2.03
C ARG A 51 -8.60 0.68 1.97
N VAL A 52 -9.05 1.43 0.99
CA VAL A 52 -8.64 2.82 0.77
C VAL A 52 -9.87 3.68 0.51
N GLU A 53 -9.73 4.96 0.80
CA GLU A 53 -10.65 6.01 0.40
C GLU A 53 -9.88 7.07 -0.40
N LEU A 54 -10.57 7.75 -1.31
CA LEU A 54 -9.97 8.89 -2.00
C LEU A 54 -9.93 10.07 -1.05
N VAL A 55 -8.77 10.72 -0.96
CA VAL A 55 -8.63 11.97 -0.22
C VAL A 55 -9.12 13.11 -1.11
N SER A 56 -10.09 13.89 -0.60
CA SER A 56 -10.65 15.08 -1.24
C SER A 56 -9.79 16.32 -1.03
#